data_AF-C5KFA3-F1
#
_entry.id   AF-C5KFA3-F1
#
_cell.length_a   1.000
_cell.length_b   1.000
_cell.length_c   1.000
_cell.angle_alpha   90.00
_cell.angle_beta   90.00
_cell.angle_gamma   90.00
#
_symmetry.space_group_name_H-M   'P 1'
#
loop_
_entity.id
_entity.type
_entity.pdbx_description
1 polymer ?
#
loop_
_entity_poly.entity_id
_entity_poly.type
_entity_poly.pdbx_seq_one_letter_code
_entity_poly.pdbx_strand_id
1 'polypeptide(L)'
;MAQSSPAADMNDVPGEGGEPAAPALITQVEGVFMTRLPEEYHIPEDPIVLEGDLSRSGLSAMLNDLLSLQEPVVFDFINGRFLRTSLADFYKQHGFSSEVACNIEYVLAMPEPETAEVTQED
;
A
#
# COMPACT_ATOMS: atom_id res chain seq x y z
N MET A 1 -7.64 -31.85 -51.41
CA MET A 1 -6.66 -30.82 -51.01
C MET A 1 -7.03 -30.37 -49.63
N ALA A 2 -6.11 -30.58 -48.69
CA ALA A 2 -6.28 -30.26 -47.28
C ALA A 2 -6.35 -28.75 -47.06
N GLN A 3 -7.28 -28.31 -46.22
CA GLN A 3 -7.08 -27.17 -45.34
C GLN A 3 -7.70 -27.55 -44.00
N SER A 4 -6.92 -28.25 -43.19
CA SER A 4 -7.08 -28.30 -41.75
C SER A 4 -6.71 -26.91 -41.22
N SER A 5 -7.58 -26.28 -40.44
CA SER A 5 -7.21 -25.17 -39.58
C SER A 5 -7.66 -25.52 -38.16
N PRO A 6 -6.72 -25.70 -37.21
CA PRO A 6 -7.05 -26.06 -35.83
C PRO A 6 -7.25 -24.83 -34.95
N ALA A 7 -8.09 -25.02 -33.93
CA ALA A 7 -8.09 -24.42 -32.59
C ALA A 7 -7.89 -22.90 -32.45
N ALA A 8 -9.00 -22.19 -32.22
CA ALA A 8 -9.03 -20.98 -31.41
C ALA A 8 -9.77 -21.31 -30.11
N ASP A 9 -9.05 -21.74 -29.09
CA ASP A 9 -9.45 -21.57 -27.69
C ASP A 9 -8.23 -21.72 -26.78
N MET A 10 -7.51 -20.63 -26.60
CA MET A 10 -6.50 -20.50 -25.55
C MET A 10 -6.48 -19.03 -25.16
N ASN A 11 -7.54 -18.60 -24.50
CA ASN A 11 -7.52 -17.37 -23.73
C ASN A 11 -6.76 -17.65 -22.41
N ASP A 12 -5.47 -17.97 -22.55
CA ASP A 12 -4.50 -17.80 -21.47
C ASP A 12 -4.09 -16.33 -21.55
N VAL A 13 -4.85 -15.50 -20.84
CA VAL A 13 -4.32 -14.23 -20.35
C VAL A 13 -3.66 -14.62 -19.02
N PRO A 14 -2.34 -14.91 -18.98
CA PRO A 14 -1.66 -14.81 -17.71
C PRO A 14 -1.78 -13.34 -17.32
N GLY A 15 -2.47 -13.12 -16.21
CA GLY A 15 -2.73 -11.80 -15.67
C GLY A 15 -1.45 -10.98 -15.65
N GLU A 16 -1.64 -9.69 -15.84
CA GLU A 16 -0.66 -8.63 -15.68
C GLU A 16 -0.01 -8.71 -14.29
N GLY A 17 0.96 -9.60 -14.13
CA GLY A 17 1.95 -9.58 -13.08
C GLY A 17 3.24 -9.13 -13.72
N GLY A 18 3.27 -7.88 -14.20
CA GLY A 18 4.50 -7.28 -14.67
C GLY A 18 5.52 -7.41 -13.55
N GLU A 19 6.49 -8.31 -13.70
CA GLU A 19 7.74 -8.25 -12.95
C GLU A 19 8.34 -6.88 -13.30
N PRO A 20 8.33 -5.88 -12.39
CA PRO A 20 8.96 -4.63 -12.70
C PRO A 20 10.47 -4.91 -12.66
N ALA A 21 11.13 -4.69 -13.79
CA ALA A 21 12.58 -4.67 -13.92
C ALA A 21 13.19 -4.00 -12.69
N ALA A 22 13.97 -4.74 -11.90
CA ALA A 22 14.54 -4.30 -10.63
C ALA A 22 15.12 -2.88 -10.74
N PRO A 23 14.41 -1.83 -10.26
CA PRO A 23 14.89 -0.47 -10.36
C PRO A 23 15.72 -0.18 -9.11
N ALA A 24 16.91 0.41 -9.26
CA ALA A 24 17.80 0.95 -8.21
C ALA A 24 17.23 0.87 -6.78
N LEU A 25 17.63 -0.14 -5.98
CA LEU A 25 17.00 -0.43 -4.68
C LEU A 25 17.09 0.80 -3.76
N ILE A 26 15.96 1.46 -3.51
CA ILE A 26 15.85 2.40 -2.39
C ILE A 26 15.47 1.53 -1.20
N THR A 27 16.46 1.22 -0.36
CA THR A 27 16.27 0.32 0.78
C THR A 27 15.68 1.04 2.00
N GLN A 28 15.96 2.34 2.12
CA GLN A 28 15.51 3.18 3.23
C GLN A 28 15.05 4.54 2.73
N VAL A 29 14.01 5.09 3.34
CA VAL A 29 13.49 6.43 3.09
C VAL A 29 13.18 7.12 4.41
N GLU A 30 13.41 8.42 4.47
CA GLU A 30 12.96 9.23 5.59
C GLU A 30 11.52 9.69 5.35
N GLY A 31 10.64 9.46 6.32
CA GLY A 31 9.25 9.88 6.27
C GLY A 31 8.80 10.48 7.59
N VAL A 32 7.97 11.51 7.51
CA VAL A 32 7.27 12.08 8.68
C VAL A 32 5.82 11.67 8.59
N PHE A 33 5.35 10.94 9.59
CA PHE A 33 3.96 10.53 9.66
C PHE A 33 3.08 11.69 10.12
N MET A 34 2.00 11.91 9.36
CA MET A 34 1.01 12.94 9.66
C MET A 34 -0.38 12.31 9.64
N THR A 35 -1.26 12.76 10.51
CA THR A 35 -2.66 12.31 10.48
C THR A 35 -3.60 13.44 10.82
N ARG A 36 -4.87 13.25 10.44
CA ARG A 36 -6.00 14.12 10.81
C ARG A 36 -6.97 13.42 11.76
N LEU A 37 -6.58 12.25 12.25
CA LEU A 37 -7.32 11.48 13.23
C LEU A 37 -7.25 12.16 14.61
N PRO A 38 -8.04 11.72 15.60
CA PRO A 38 -7.90 12.24 16.96
C PRO A 38 -6.51 11.95 17.54
N GLU A 39 -6.13 12.72 18.56
CA GLU A 39 -4.81 12.73 19.21
C GLU A 39 -4.36 11.34 19.71
N GLU A 40 -5.29 10.41 19.94
CA GLU A 40 -5.00 9.02 20.29
C GLU A 40 -4.26 8.24 19.20
N TYR A 41 -4.42 8.62 17.92
CA TYR A 41 -3.71 8.03 16.79
C TYR A 41 -2.52 8.88 16.33
N HIS A 42 -2.21 9.98 17.02
CA HIS A 42 -1.07 10.81 16.67
C HIS A 42 0.22 10.19 17.20
N ILE A 43 1.18 10.01 16.29
CA ILE A 43 2.57 9.70 16.64
C ILE A 43 3.43 10.97 16.55
N PRO A 44 4.60 11.03 17.20
CA PRO A 44 5.51 12.16 17.06
C PRO A 44 5.81 12.45 15.58
N GLU A 45 5.68 13.72 15.18
CA GLU A 45 5.98 14.22 13.82
C GLU A 45 7.50 14.32 13.55
N ASP A 46 8.26 13.37 14.09
CA ASP A 46 9.69 13.25 13.90
C ASP A 46 10.00 12.46 12.62
N PRO A 47 11.04 12.83 11.86
CA PRO A 47 11.47 12.07 10.71
C PRO A 47 11.95 10.69 11.15
N ILE A 48 11.33 9.65 10.60
CA ILE A 48 11.69 8.26 10.89
C ILE A 48 12.18 7.58 9.62
N VAL A 49 13.16 6.69 9.79
CA VAL A 49 13.70 5.90 8.69
C VAL A 49 12.82 4.66 8.52
N LEU A 50 12.19 4.58 7.36
CA LEU A 50 11.32 3.48 6.95
C LEU A 50 12.04 2.62 5.91
N GLU A 51 11.79 1.32 5.94
CA GLU A 51 12.22 0.42 4.87
C GLU A 51 11.46 0.76 3.58
N GLY A 52 12.19 0.95 2.48
CA GLY A 52 11.62 1.30 1.19
C GLY A 52 10.71 0.20 0.62
N ASP A 53 10.93 -1.05 1.01
CA ASP A 53 10.08 -2.19 0.65
C ASP A 53 8.76 -2.24 1.44
N LEU A 54 8.56 -1.36 2.44
CA LEU A 54 7.30 -1.29 3.16
C LEU A 54 6.16 -0.87 2.22
N SER A 55 5.14 -1.72 2.23
CA SER A 55 3.85 -1.48 1.59
C SER A 55 2.82 -1.03 2.62
N ARG A 56 1.62 -0.66 2.18
CA ARG A 56 0.48 -0.28 3.07
C ARG A 56 0.35 -1.18 4.30
N SER A 57 0.36 -2.49 4.12
CA SER A 57 0.19 -3.45 5.22
C SER A 57 1.33 -3.42 6.23
N GLY A 58 2.58 -3.26 5.76
CA GLY A 58 3.75 -3.18 6.63
C GLY A 58 3.77 -1.89 7.43
N LEU A 59 3.44 -0.76 6.79
CA LEU A 59 3.30 0.53 7.48
C LEU A 59 2.15 0.50 8.49
N SER A 60 1.03 -0.13 8.16
CA SER A 60 -0.10 -0.29 9.08
C SER A 60 0.33 -1.09 10.31
N ALA A 61 0.98 -2.24 10.12
CA ALA A 61 1.47 -3.05 11.24
C ALA A 61 2.44 -2.27 12.14
N MET A 62 3.36 -1.50 11.52
CA MET A 62 4.28 -0.63 12.23
C MET A 62 3.53 0.43 13.07
N LEU A 63 2.54 1.14 12.49
CA LEU A 63 1.75 2.13 13.25
C LEU A 63 1.01 1.51 14.44
N ASN A 64 0.47 0.30 14.29
CA ASN A 64 -0.18 -0.41 15.39
C ASN A 64 0.77 -0.67 16.55
N ASP A 65 2.02 -1.05 16.24
CA ASP A 65 3.07 -1.27 17.23
C ASP A 65 3.48 0.04 17.91
N LEU A 66 3.72 1.11 17.14
CA LEU A 66 4.07 2.44 17.66
C LEU A 66 3.00 3.01 18.59
N LEU A 67 1.73 2.89 18.19
CA LEU A 67 0.60 3.37 18.97
C LEU A 67 0.22 2.41 20.11
N SER A 68 0.77 1.19 20.13
CA SER A 68 0.43 0.12 21.06
C SER A 68 -1.10 -0.02 21.23
N LEU A 69 -1.81 -0.02 20.11
CA LEU A 69 -3.26 -0.09 20.09
C LEU A 69 -3.72 -1.42 20.66
N GLN A 70 -4.77 -1.38 21.48
CA GLN A 70 -5.35 -2.56 22.10
C GLN A 70 -6.05 -3.45 21.06
N GLU A 71 -6.57 -2.82 20.00
CA GLU A 71 -7.21 -3.47 18.86
C GLU A 71 -6.41 -3.13 17.60
N PRO A 72 -6.01 -4.13 16.78
CA PRO A 72 -5.27 -3.88 15.56
C PRO A 72 -6.16 -3.16 14.55
N VAL A 73 -5.79 -1.93 14.22
CA VAL A 73 -6.48 -1.06 13.28
C VAL A 73 -5.76 -1.08 11.94
N VAL A 74 -6.51 -1.22 10.86
CA VAL A 74 -5.93 -1.10 9.52
C VAL A 74 -5.80 0.39 9.18
N PHE A 75 -4.61 0.82 8.81
CA PHE A 75 -4.34 2.17 8.34
C PHE A 75 -4.10 2.19 6.84
N ASP A 76 -4.58 3.25 6.20
CA ASP A 76 -4.29 3.56 4.80
C ASP A 76 -3.36 4.77 4.72
N PHE A 77 -2.52 4.82 3.68
CA PHE A 77 -1.41 5.78 3.57
C PHE A 77 -1.55 6.58 2.27
N ILE A 78 -1.56 7.90 2.42
CA ILE A 78 -1.82 8.90 1.40
C ILE A 78 -0.62 9.86 1.34
N ASN A 79 0.35 9.61 0.46
CA ASN A 79 1.42 10.58 0.18
C ASN A 79 0.98 11.53 -0.96
N GLY A 80 -0.20 12.13 -0.84
CA GLY A 80 -0.88 12.82 -1.94
C GLY A 80 -1.53 11.89 -2.99
N ARG A 81 -1.19 10.59 -2.97
CA ARG A 81 -1.93 9.49 -3.62
C ARG A 81 -1.89 8.24 -2.75
N PHE A 82 -2.87 7.35 -2.95
CA PHE A 82 -2.92 6.05 -2.30
C PHE A 82 -1.66 5.23 -2.60
N LEU A 83 -0.99 4.75 -1.56
CA LEU A 83 0.17 3.89 -1.68
C LEU A 83 -0.26 2.48 -2.12
N ARG A 84 -0.29 2.24 -3.44
CA ARG A 84 -0.61 0.93 -4.03
C ARG A 84 0.61 0.04 -4.30
N THR A 85 1.81 0.61 -4.16
CA THR A 85 3.11 -0.07 -4.34
C THR A 85 3.93 0.07 -3.05
N SER A 86 5.25 -0.12 -3.11
CA SER A 86 6.16 0.11 -1.99
C SER A 86 6.59 1.58 -1.91
N LEU A 87 7.00 2.05 -0.72
CA LEU A 87 7.52 3.41 -0.54
C LEU A 87 8.68 3.74 -1.48
N ALA A 88 9.61 2.80 -1.68
CA ALA A 88 10.73 2.94 -2.60
C ALA A 88 10.28 3.27 -4.03
N ASP A 89 9.24 2.58 -4.50
CA ASP A 89 8.72 2.77 -5.85
C ASP A 89 7.97 4.10 -5.95
N PHE A 90 7.19 4.44 -4.92
CA PHE A 90 6.52 5.73 -4.82
C PHE A 90 7.52 6.91 -4.86
N TYR A 91 8.60 6.86 -4.08
CA TYR A 91 9.62 7.91 -4.04
C TYR A 91 10.32 8.07 -5.39
N LYS A 92 10.67 6.96 -6.06
CA LYS A 92 11.24 6.99 -7.42
C LYS A 92 10.30 7.62 -8.44
N GLN A 93 9.04 7.17 -8.45
CA GLN A 93 8.03 7.68 -9.38
C GLN A 93 7.80 9.18 -9.21
N HIS A 94 7.88 9.68 -7.97
CA HIS A 94 7.68 11.07 -7.64
C HIS A 94 8.97 11.91 -7.67
N GLY A 95 10.13 11.29 -7.89
CA GLY A 95 11.43 11.98 -7.94
C GLY A 95 11.94 12.46 -6.57
N PHE A 96 11.45 11.87 -5.48
CA PHE A 96 11.96 12.14 -4.13
C PHE A 96 13.24 11.34 -3.89
N SER A 97 14.27 11.99 -3.35
CA SER A 97 15.46 11.30 -2.85
C SER A 97 15.18 10.67 -1.48
N SER A 98 15.84 9.54 -1.19
CA SER A 98 15.77 8.87 0.11
C SER A 98 16.25 9.71 1.30
N GLU A 99 16.99 10.80 1.02
CA GLU A 99 17.48 11.78 1.99
C GLU A 99 16.46 12.88 2.33
N VAL A 100 15.30 12.89 1.69
CA VAL A 100 14.26 13.90 1.92
C VAL A 100 13.11 13.27 2.68
N ALA A 101 12.81 13.81 3.85
CA ALA A 101 11.66 13.43 4.64
C ALA A 101 10.35 13.74 3.89
N CYS A 102 9.63 12.73 3.39
CA CYS A 102 8.28 12.97 2.83
C CYS A 102 7.21 12.91 3.92
N ASN A 103 6.20 13.75 3.77
CA ASN A 103 5.03 13.73 4.64
C ASN A 103 4.10 12.59 4.24
N ILE A 104 4.05 11.56 5.09
CA ILE A 104 3.22 10.38 4.93
C ILE A 104 1.93 10.62 5.71
N GLU A 105 0.87 11.05 5.02
CA GLU A 105 -0.44 11.19 5.66
C GLU A 105 -1.05 9.78 5.83
N TYR A 106 -1.51 9.44 7.03
CA TYR A 106 -2.20 8.18 7.30
C TYR A 106 -3.60 8.41 7.86
N VAL A 107 -4.51 7.52 7.48
CA VAL A 107 -5.92 7.56 7.86
C VAL A 107 -6.38 6.18 8.29
N LEU A 108 -7.48 6.10 9.03
CA LEU A 108 -8.13 4.82 9.30
C LEU A 108 -8.59 4.25 7.96
N ALA A 109 -8.12 3.05 7.63
CA ALA A 109 -8.70 2.30 6.53
C ALA A 109 -10.15 2.01 6.94
N MET A 110 -11.11 2.47 6.14
CA MET A 110 -12.49 2.07 6.39
C MET A 110 -12.56 0.56 6.22
N PRO A 111 -13.04 -0.19 7.23
CA PRO A 111 -13.41 -1.57 6.98
C PRO A 111 -14.41 -1.58 5.83
N GLU A 112 -14.32 -2.57 4.95
CA GLU A 112 -15.39 -2.80 3.97
C GLU A 112 -16.71 -2.73 4.74
N PRO A 113 -17.73 -1.99 4.27
CA PRO A 113 -19.03 -2.08 4.89
C PRO A 113 -19.38 -3.56 4.83
N GLU A 114 -19.48 -4.21 5.99
CA GLU A 114 -20.04 -5.56 6.04
C GLU A 114 -21.31 -5.48 5.21
N THR A 115 -21.32 -6.26 4.13
CA THR A 115 -22.54 -6.47 3.38
C THR A 115 -23.52 -6.96 4.42
N ALA A 116 -24.45 -6.07 4.79
CA ALA A 116 -25.59 -6.42 5.60
C ALA A 116 -26.08 -7.77 5.05
N GLU A 117 -25.96 -8.78 5.90
CA GLU A 117 -26.38 -10.14 5.67
C GLU A 117 -27.77 -10.10 5.02
N VAL A 118 -27.87 -10.23 3.70
CA VAL A 118 -29.12 -10.61 3.05
C VAL A 118 -29.22 -12.12 3.19
N THR A 119 -29.51 -12.54 4.40
CA THR A 119 -30.23 -13.79 4.66
C THR A 119 -31.57 -13.64 3.95
N GLN A 120 -31.61 -14.01 2.67
CA GLN A 120 -32.86 -14.31 1.99
C GLN A 120 -33.31 -15.68 2.50
N GLU A 121 -34.01 -15.67 3.63
CA GLU A 121 -35.05 -16.67 3.88
C GLU A 121 -36.19 -16.40 2.88
N ASP A 122 -36.32 -17.25 1.87
CA ASP A 122 -37.61 -17.76 1.36
C ASP A 122 -37.41 -19.11 0.65
#